data_AF-A0A9R1DUT4-F1
#
_entry.id   AF-A0A9R1DUT4-F1
#
_cell.length_a   1.000
_cell.length_b   1.000
_cell.length_c   1.000
_cell.angle_alpha   90.00
_cell.angle_beta   90.00
_cell.angle_gamma   90.00
#
_symmetry.space_group_name_H-M   'P 1'
#
loop_
_entity.id
_entity.type
_entity.pdbx_description
1 polymer ?
#
loop_
_entity_poly.entity_id
_entity_poly.type
_entity_poly.pdbx_seq_one_letter_code
_entity_poly.pdbx_strand_id
1 'polypeptide(L)'
;MQQRMYIQLLGLGGHLKTPSIKIRRVLCMAIANSYDAEQDAFIINGRPCRITLEDVAHITGMPCHGKKHVPSNLDDNMELWKKLKDRNDTKITFKRLLAKMKGDNTPNFVRPFVLYTIGKYVCRTKEEYVDNKYIGIV
;
A
#
# COMPACT_ATOMS: atom_id res chain seq x y z
N MET A 1 6.40 19.93 -1.63
CA MET A 1 5.43 20.29 -2.69
C MET A 1 5.50 19.31 -3.87
N GLN A 2 6.72 18.91 -4.29
CA GLN A 2 6.92 17.97 -5.41
C GLN A 2 6.51 16.52 -5.14
N GLN A 3 6.80 15.93 -3.96
CA GLN A 3 6.39 14.54 -3.67
C GLN A 3 4.87 14.31 -3.78
N ARG A 4 4.05 15.26 -3.32
CA ARG A 4 2.57 15.17 -3.41
C ARG A 4 2.09 15.12 -4.87
N MET A 5 2.75 15.86 -5.77
CA MET A 5 2.46 15.83 -7.21
C MET A 5 2.77 14.45 -7.80
N TYR A 6 3.94 13.87 -7.48
CA TYR A 6 4.28 12.51 -7.94
C TYR A 6 3.30 11.46 -7.41
N ILE A 7 2.89 11.55 -6.13
CA ILE A 7 1.89 10.65 -5.56
C ILE A 7 0.56 10.73 -6.31
N GLN A 8 0.14 11.92 -6.73
CA GLN A 8 -1.06 12.10 -7.57
C GLN A 8 -0.88 11.46 -8.95
N LEU A 9 0.26 11.69 -9.61
CA LEU A 9 0.57 11.11 -10.93
C LEU A 9 0.62 9.57 -10.92
N LEU A 10 0.99 8.96 -9.79
CA LEU A 10 1.01 7.51 -9.60
C LEU A 10 -0.39 6.89 -9.43
N GLY A 11 -1.45 7.71 -9.36
CA GLY A 11 -2.77 7.22 -8.94
C GLY A 11 -2.80 6.82 -7.47
N LEU A 12 -1.97 7.45 -6.61
CA LEU A 12 -2.00 7.23 -5.15
C LEU A 12 -2.45 8.49 -4.40
N GLY A 13 -3.04 9.45 -5.13
CA GLY A 13 -3.53 10.71 -4.60
C GLY A 13 -4.64 10.57 -3.55
N GLY A 14 -5.36 9.44 -3.52
CA GLY A 14 -6.39 9.16 -2.51
C GLY A 14 -5.81 9.14 -1.09
N HIS A 15 -4.60 8.61 -0.92
CA HIS A 15 -3.90 8.60 0.36
C HIS A 15 -3.61 10.00 0.91
N LEU A 16 -3.48 11.02 0.05
CA LEU A 16 -3.27 12.40 0.48
C LEU A 16 -4.54 13.05 1.04
N LYS A 17 -5.71 12.46 0.76
CA LYS A 17 -7.02 12.94 1.21
C LYS A 17 -7.49 12.23 2.48
N THR A 18 -6.81 11.15 2.90
CA THR A 18 -7.18 10.41 4.10
C THR A 18 -7.01 11.30 5.33
N PRO A 19 -8.09 11.70 6.01
CA PRO A 19 -8.00 12.53 7.19
C PRO A 19 -7.28 11.78 8.32
N SER A 20 -6.52 12.51 9.14
CA SER A 20 -5.97 11.95 10.38
C SER A 20 -7.12 11.77 11.39
N ILE A 21 -7.72 10.59 11.39
CA ILE A 21 -8.82 10.24 12.29
C ILE A 21 -8.31 9.29 13.37
N LYS A 22 -8.66 9.58 14.63
CA LYS A 22 -8.53 8.63 15.73
C LYS A 22 -9.82 7.82 15.84
N ILE A 23 -9.77 6.54 15.47
CA ILE A 23 -10.90 5.62 15.58
C ILE A 23 -10.72 4.78 16.85
N ARG A 24 -11.79 4.64 17.65
CA ARG A 24 -11.75 3.80 18.86
C ARG A 24 -11.56 2.34 18.45
N ARG A 25 -10.60 1.65 19.07
CA ARG A 25 -10.33 0.22 18.79
C ARG A 25 -11.58 -0.65 18.92
N VAL A 26 -12.43 -0.37 19.90
CA VAL A 26 -13.70 -1.11 20.11
C VAL A 26 -14.62 -0.97 18.91
N LEU A 27 -14.70 0.20 18.29
CA LEU A 27 -15.48 0.41 17.07
C LEU A 27 -14.89 -0.38 15.89
N CYS A 28 -13.57 -0.37 15.71
CA CYS A 28 -12.93 -1.19 14.67
C CYS A 28 -13.21 -2.69 14.86
N MET A 29 -13.17 -3.19 16.10
CA MET A 29 -13.50 -4.58 16.40
C MET A 29 -14.97 -4.89 16.14
N ALA A 30 -15.89 -3.99 16.52
CA ALA A 30 -17.31 -4.17 16.25
C ALA A 30 -17.60 -4.24 14.74
N ILE A 31 -16.97 -3.37 13.93
CA ILE A 31 -17.08 -3.43 12.47
C ILE A 31 -16.49 -4.73 11.94
N ALA A 32 -15.28 -5.11 12.34
CA ALA A 32 -14.64 -6.34 11.87
C ALA A 32 -15.49 -7.59 12.19
N ASN A 33 -16.09 -7.63 13.38
CA ASN A 33 -16.95 -8.74 13.82
C ASN A 33 -18.34 -8.73 13.16
N SER A 34 -18.72 -7.66 12.46
CA SER A 34 -19.98 -7.59 11.71
C SER A 34 -19.88 -8.24 10.32
N TYR A 35 -18.72 -8.74 9.92
CA TYR A 35 -18.53 -9.38 8.63
C TYR A 35 -19.30 -10.70 8.56
N ASP A 36 -20.19 -10.80 7.59
CA ASP A 36 -20.96 -11.97 7.23
C ASP A 36 -20.32 -12.61 5.99
N ALA A 37 -19.81 -13.83 6.15
CA ALA A 37 -19.13 -14.56 5.08
C ALA A 37 -20.08 -15.13 4.02
N GLU A 38 -21.34 -15.36 4.34
CA GLU A 38 -22.34 -15.84 3.36
C GLU A 38 -22.74 -14.70 2.41
N GLN A 39 -22.84 -13.48 2.95
CA GLN A 39 -23.22 -12.29 2.17
C GLN A 39 -22.04 -11.52 1.56
N ASP A 40 -20.81 -11.87 1.94
CA ASP A 40 -19.56 -11.17 1.61
C ASP A 40 -19.68 -9.66 1.91
N ALA A 41 -20.17 -9.33 3.12
CA ALA A 41 -20.53 -7.96 3.50
C ALA A 41 -20.36 -7.71 5.00
N PHE A 42 -20.13 -6.45 5.37
CA PHE A 42 -20.22 -5.99 6.76
C PHE A 42 -21.67 -5.61 7.08
N ILE A 43 -22.24 -6.16 8.15
CA ILE A 43 -23.61 -5.86 8.57
C ILE A 43 -23.63 -4.68 9.53
N ILE A 44 -23.85 -3.48 9.00
CA ILE A 44 -23.87 -2.24 9.78
C ILE A 44 -25.32 -1.79 9.98
N ASN A 45 -25.79 -1.77 11.23
CA ASN A 45 -27.17 -1.44 11.58
C ASN A 45 -28.21 -2.24 10.78
N GLY A 46 -27.96 -3.54 10.58
CA GLY A 46 -28.82 -4.44 9.80
C GLY A 46 -28.76 -4.24 8.28
N ARG A 47 -27.88 -3.37 7.78
CA ARG A 47 -27.67 -3.15 6.35
C ARG A 47 -26.38 -3.81 5.87
N PRO A 48 -26.42 -4.63 4.81
CA PRO A 48 -25.21 -5.14 4.18
C PRO A 48 -24.40 -4.01 3.54
N CYS A 49 -23.13 -3.90 3.89
CA CYS A 49 -22.16 -2.98 3.31
C CYS A 49 -21.02 -3.80 2.69
N ARG A 50 -21.06 -3.95 1.37
CA ARG A 50 -20.01 -4.64 0.61
C ARG A 50 -18.86 -3.68 0.31
N ILE A 51 -17.64 -4.20 0.35
CA ILE A 51 -16.46 -3.49 -0.13
C ILE A 51 -16.11 -4.06 -1.49
N THR A 52 -16.13 -3.21 -2.51
CA THR A 52 -15.78 -3.56 -3.88
C THR A 52 -14.38 -3.05 -4.23
N LEU A 53 -13.86 -3.48 -5.37
CA LEU A 53 -12.61 -2.92 -5.90
C LEU A 53 -12.71 -1.43 -6.21
N GLU A 54 -13.91 -0.92 -6.51
CA GLU A 54 -14.14 0.50 -6.75
C GLU A 54 -14.01 1.31 -5.46
N ASP A 55 -14.47 0.78 -4.32
CA ASP A 55 -14.26 1.41 -3.01
C ASP A 55 -12.76 1.49 -2.67
N VAL A 56 -12.00 0.43 -2.95
CA VAL A 56 -10.54 0.42 -2.78
C VAL A 56 -9.87 1.45 -3.70
N ALA A 57 -10.34 1.57 -4.95
CA ALA A 57 -9.87 2.57 -5.90
C ALA A 57 -10.15 4.00 -5.41
N HIS A 58 -11.34 4.26 -4.87
CA HIS A 58 -11.69 5.57 -4.31
C HIS A 58 -10.84 5.94 -3.09
N ILE A 59 -10.55 4.96 -2.21
CA ILE A 59 -9.72 5.17 -1.01
C ILE A 59 -8.25 5.42 -1.37
N THR A 60 -7.69 4.57 -2.24
CA THR A 60 -6.26 4.59 -2.56
C THR A 60 -5.92 5.59 -3.67
N GLY A 61 -6.87 5.83 -4.57
CA GLY A 61 -6.68 6.51 -5.86
C GLY A 61 -6.27 5.57 -6.99
N MET A 62 -5.99 4.29 -6.71
CA MET A 62 -5.43 3.36 -7.70
C MET A 62 -6.52 2.88 -8.67
N PRO A 63 -6.22 2.75 -9.96
CA PRO A 63 -7.17 2.16 -10.90
C PRO A 63 -7.45 0.70 -10.54
N CYS A 64 -8.73 0.35 -10.40
CA CYS A 64 -9.18 -1.03 -10.17
C CYS A 64 -9.28 -1.87 -11.45
N HIS A 65 -9.05 -1.26 -12.62
CA HIS A 65 -9.07 -1.91 -13.93
C HIS A 65 -7.84 -1.52 -14.73
N GLY A 66 -7.27 -2.45 -15.51
CA GLY A 66 -6.08 -2.20 -16.31
C GLY A 66 -5.55 -3.44 -17.01
N LYS A 67 -4.44 -3.29 -17.72
CA LYS A 67 -3.73 -4.43 -18.33
C LYS A 67 -3.05 -5.24 -17.24
N LYS A 68 -2.93 -6.56 -17.45
CA LYS A 68 -2.12 -7.42 -16.57
C LYS A 68 -0.69 -6.88 -16.52
N HIS A 69 -0.16 -6.73 -15.32
CA HIS A 69 1.22 -6.34 -15.10
C HIS A 69 2.17 -7.42 -15.64
N VAL A 70 3.21 -7.00 -16.35
CA VAL A 70 4.32 -7.87 -16.76
C VAL A 70 5.49 -7.58 -15.83
N PRO A 71 5.92 -8.54 -14.99
CA PRO A 71 7.03 -8.30 -14.06
C PRO A 71 8.31 -7.93 -14.79
N SER A 72 9.11 -7.05 -14.17
CA SER A 72 10.48 -6.79 -14.60
C SER A 72 11.34 -8.06 -14.55
N ASN A 73 12.43 -8.10 -15.32
CA ASN A 73 13.36 -9.23 -15.31
C ASN A 73 14.03 -9.43 -13.93
N LEU A 74 14.63 -10.61 -13.72
CA LEU A 74 15.20 -10.99 -12.43
C LEU A 74 16.38 -10.11 -12.01
N ASP A 75 17.21 -9.68 -12.97
CA ASP A 75 18.43 -8.91 -12.71
C ASP A 75 18.12 -7.49 -12.21
N ASP A 76 17.16 -6.81 -12.85
CA ASP A 76 16.66 -5.50 -12.44
C ASP A 76 16.04 -5.56 -11.04
N ASN A 77 15.28 -6.63 -10.77
CA ASN A 77 14.69 -6.86 -9.45
C ASN A 77 15.76 -7.07 -8.38
N MET A 78 16.83 -7.80 -8.69
CA MET A 78 17.92 -8.04 -7.74
C MET A 78 18.73 -6.75 -7.48
N GLU A 79 18.96 -5.93 -8.50
CA GLU A 79 19.63 -4.65 -8.34
C GLU A 79 18.79 -3.68 -7.51
N LEU A 80 17.48 -3.60 -7.78
CA LEU A 80 16.56 -2.77 -7.01
C LEU A 80 16.45 -3.25 -5.56
N TRP A 81 16.38 -4.56 -5.33
CA TRP A 81 16.40 -5.14 -3.99
C TRP A 81 17.66 -4.71 -3.21
N LYS A 82 18.85 -4.83 -3.81
CA LYS A 82 20.12 -4.40 -3.21
C LYS A 82 20.12 -2.91 -2.88
N LYS A 83 19.54 -2.07 -3.74
CA LYS A 83 19.41 -0.62 -3.51
C LYS A 83 18.46 -0.30 -2.36
N LEU A 84 17.40 -1.08 -2.18
CA LEU A 84 16.32 -0.79 -1.24
C LEU A 84 16.57 -1.32 0.17
N LYS A 85 17.22 -2.47 0.32
CA LYS A 85 17.56 -3.05 1.64
C LYS A 85 18.72 -2.31 2.34
N ASP A 86 18.93 -2.62 3.61
CA ASP A 86 20.18 -2.30 4.31
C ASP A 86 21.27 -3.36 4.03
N ARG A 87 22.55 -3.00 4.20
CA ARG A 87 23.69 -3.86 3.81
C ARG A 87 23.59 -5.27 4.40
N ASN A 88 23.17 -5.38 5.65
CA ASN A 88 23.12 -6.64 6.40
C ASN A 88 21.73 -7.31 6.38
N ASP A 89 20.72 -6.67 5.80
CA ASP A 89 19.36 -7.20 5.81
C ASP A 89 19.13 -8.16 4.63
N THR A 90 18.28 -9.16 4.86
CA THR A 90 17.76 -10.07 3.82
C THR A 90 16.37 -9.65 3.32
N LYS A 91 15.79 -8.61 3.91
CA LYS A 91 14.44 -8.10 3.65
C LYS A 91 14.45 -6.59 3.45
N ILE A 92 13.42 -6.06 2.79
CA ILE A 92 13.21 -4.62 2.66
C ILE A 92 12.29 -4.15 3.80
N THR A 93 12.87 -3.55 4.84
CA THR A 93 12.13 -3.10 6.02
C THR A 93 11.35 -1.81 5.76
N PHE A 94 10.19 -1.65 6.42
CA PHE A 94 9.42 -0.41 6.34
C PHE A 94 10.20 0.80 6.85
N LYS A 95 11.02 0.60 7.89
CA LYS A 95 11.92 1.63 8.44
C LYS A 95 12.88 2.15 7.36
N ARG A 96 13.48 1.25 6.58
CA ARG A 96 14.41 1.60 5.50
C ARG A 96 13.72 2.32 4.35
N LEU A 97 12.54 1.87 3.94
CA LEU A 97 11.73 2.54 2.93
C LEU A 97 11.39 3.98 3.35
N LEU A 98 10.95 4.16 4.60
CA LEU A 98 10.69 5.48 5.17
C LEU A 98 11.92 6.38 5.17
N ALA A 99 13.08 5.85 5.55
CA ALA A 99 14.34 6.60 5.53
C ALA A 99 14.72 7.07 4.12
N LYS A 100 14.48 6.25 3.09
CA LYS A 100 14.74 6.60 1.68
C LYS A 100 13.81 7.68 1.13
N MET A 101 12.58 7.74 1.62
CA MET A 101 11.61 8.75 1.19
C MET A 101 11.78 10.09 1.93
N LYS A 102 12.39 10.07 3.12
CA LYS A 102 12.49 11.25 3.99
C LYS A 102 13.41 12.30 3.37
N GLY A 103 12.86 13.45 3.02
CA GLY A 103 13.61 14.59 2.47
C GLY A 103 13.95 14.48 0.98
N ASP A 104 13.51 13.42 0.29
CA ASP A 104 13.77 13.22 -1.13
C ASP A 104 12.68 13.88 -1.99
N ASN A 105 13.00 15.00 -2.64
CA ASN A 105 12.07 15.68 -3.55
C ASN A 105 12.22 15.23 -5.02
N THR A 106 13.10 14.26 -5.31
CA THR A 106 13.32 13.71 -6.66
C THR A 106 12.42 12.50 -6.92
N PRO A 107 12.21 12.04 -8.16
CA PRO A 107 11.45 10.81 -8.45
C PRO A 107 11.96 9.53 -7.76
N ASN A 108 13.15 9.55 -7.15
CA ASN A 108 13.75 8.36 -6.54
C ASN A 108 12.94 7.82 -5.34
N PHE A 109 12.11 8.65 -4.69
CA PHE A 109 11.24 8.22 -3.61
C PHE A 109 10.07 7.33 -4.09
N VAL A 110 9.73 7.38 -5.39
CA VAL A 110 8.54 6.72 -5.96
C VAL A 110 8.55 5.21 -5.71
N ARG A 111 9.64 4.52 -6.06
CA ARG A 111 9.74 3.06 -5.88
C ARG A 111 9.65 2.65 -4.40
N PRO A 112 10.39 3.29 -3.47
CA PRO A 112 10.20 3.06 -2.04
C PRO A 112 8.76 3.32 -1.55
N PHE A 113 8.11 4.36 -2.07
CA PHE A 113 6.74 4.72 -1.71
C PHE A 113 5.72 3.69 -2.17
N VAL A 114 5.81 3.22 -3.40
CA VAL A 114 4.91 2.17 -3.92
C VAL A 114 5.11 0.88 -3.14
N LEU A 115 6.36 0.44 -2.90
CA LEU A 115 6.63 -0.76 -2.09
C LEU A 115 6.14 -0.63 -0.65
N TYR A 116 6.31 0.53 -0.04
CA TYR A 116 5.79 0.80 1.29
C TYR A 116 4.26 0.72 1.29
N THR A 117 3.62 1.29 0.27
CA THR A 117 2.16 1.28 0.14
C THR A 117 1.63 -0.15 -0.02
N ILE A 118 2.26 -0.96 -0.87
CA ILE A 118 1.92 -2.37 -1.05
C ILE A 118 2.06 -3.13 0.28
N GLY A 119 3.22 -3.07 0.92
CA GLY A 119 3.47 -3.85 2.13
C GLY A 119 2.67 -3.39 3.35
N LYS A 120 2.40 -2.09 3.48
CA LYS A 120 1.73 -1.53 4.66
C LYS A 120 0.21 -1.52 4.56
N TYR A 121 -0.34 -1.24 3.38
CA TYR A 121 -1.77 -1.00 3.19
C TYR A 121 -2.47 -2.08 2.39
N VAL A 122 -1.88 -2.57 1.30
CA VAL A 122 -2.55 -3.50 0.37
C VAL A 122 -2.37 -4.95 0.80
N CYS A 123 -1.14 -5.36 1.06
CA CYS A 123 -0.76 -6.72 1.43
C CYS A 123 -0.23 -6.75 2.86
N ARG A 124 -1.02 -6.17 3.79
CA ARG A 124 -0.59 -5.95 5.16
C ARG A 124 -0.18 -7.27 5.81
N THR A 125 1.08 -7.36 6.20
CA THR A 125 1.62 -8.44 7.01
C THR A 125 1.71 -8.01 8.47
N LYS A 126 1.87 -8.98 9.39
CA LYS A 126 2.27 -8.69 10.78
C LYS A 126 3.74 -8.26 10.88
N GLU A 127 4.48 -8.48 9.81
CA GLU A 127 5.92 -8.24 9.70
C GLU A 127 6.22 -6.77 9.40
N GLU A 128 7.38 -6.29 9.83
CA GLU A 128 7.82 -4.91 9.56
C GLU A 128 8.61 -4.76 8.24
N TYR A 129 8.33 -5.62 7.27
CA TYR A 129 8.98 -5.63 5.96
C TYR A 129 7.99 -5.94 4.83
N VAL A 130 8.36 -5.54 3.60
CA VAL A 130 7.67 -5.92 2.37
C VAL A 130 8.33 -7.18 1.78
N ASP A 131 7.51 -8.12 1.33
CA ASP A 131 8.00 -9.34 0.67
C ASP A 131 8.68 -9.01 -0.67
N ASN A 132 9.81 -9.66 -0.96
CA ASN A 132 10.60 -9.41 -2.16
C ASN A 132 9.82 -9.72 -3.45
N LYS A 133 8.76 -10.54 -3.40
CA LYS A 133 7.91 -10.83 -4.57
C LYS A 133 7.25 -9.57 -5.16
N TYR A 134 7.10 -8.51 -4.37
CA TYR A 134 6.49 -7.26 -4.81
C TYR A 134 7.47 -6.33 -5.54
N ILE A 135 8.77 -6.66 -5.58
CA ILE A 135 9.78 -5.82 -6.24
C ILE A 135 9.57 -5.76 -7.75
N GLY A 136 9.18 -6.87 -8.37
CA GLY A 136 8.89 -6.92 -9.80
C GLY A 136 7.64 -6.13 -10.22
N ILE A 137 6.94 -5.50 -9.26
CA ILE A 137 5.74 -4.68 -9.48
C ILE A 137 6.08 -3.18 -9.51
N VAL A 138 7.29 -2.77 -9.07
CA VAL A 138 7.65 -1.36 -8.87
C VAL A 138 8.80 -0.86 -9.74
#